data_AF-A0A7J2VD53-F1
#
_entry.id   AF-A0A7J2VD53-F1
#
_cell.length_a   1.000
_cell.length_b   1.000
_cell.length_c   1.000
_cell.angle_alpha   90.00
_cell.angle_beta   90.00
_cell.angle_gamma   90.00
#
_symmetry.space_group_name_H-M   'P 1'
#
loop_
_entity.id
_entity.type
_entity.pdbx_description
1 polymer ?
#
loop_
_entity_poly.entity_id
_entity_poly.type
_entity_poly.pdbx_seq_one_letter_code
_entity_poly.pdbx_strand_id
1 'polypeptide(L)'
;MVYLQGYVREGIIKDTEIIAVGSLNSKLVVADNSVVIVGSGRADVLSGLKCIVISMKKLLLIEHMHCGDAVLMGLKEPLVVGSLRARRLYARKTYIGSLEADYAVLGELCIVDVLERVDEITFADPHLYFKNIKSLGKANFSYKLPSF
;
A
#
# COMPACT_ATOMS: atom_id res chain seq x y z
N MET A 1 1.23 -1.64 -21.75
CA MET A 1 0.81 -2.53 -20.65
C MET A 1 1.78 -3.69 -20.60
N VAL A 2 2.34 -3.96 -19.43
CA VAL A 2 3.25 -5.08 -19.18
C VAL A 2 2.63 -6.04 -18.18
N TYR A 3 2.66 -7.32 -18.52
CA TYR A 3 2.24 -8.43 -17.65
C TYR A 3 3.45 -9.29 -17.29
N LEU A 4 3.75 -9.39 -16.01
CA LEU A 4 4.88 -10.12 -15.47
C LEU A 4 4.36 -11.26 -14.58
N GLN A 5 4.80 -12.48 -14.85
CA GLN A 5 4.36 -13.65 -14.11
C GLN A 5 5.55 -14.49 -13.64
N GLY A 6 5.44 -15.05 -12.44
CA GLY A 6 6.44 -15.95 -11.88
C GLY A 6 7.47 -15.22 -11.02
N TYR A 7 8.75 -15.54 -11.19
CA TYR A 7 9.84 -14.88 -10.46
C TYR A 7 10.44 -13.76 -11.31
N VAL A 8 10.11 -12.52 -10.96
CA VAL A 8 10.54 -11.30 -11.65
C VAL A 8 11.71 -10.70 -10.89
N ARG A 9 12.87 -10.63 -11.53
CA ARG A 9 14.08 -10.01 -10.98
C ARG A 9 14.62 -8.98 -11.96
N GLU A 10 13.99 -7.81 -11.94
CA GLU A 10 14.27 -6.71 -12.85
C GLU A 10 14.75 -5.49 -12.08
N GLY A 11 15.78 -4.82 -12.58
CA GLY A 11 16.28 -3.60 -11.93
C GLY A 11 15.22 -2.50 -11.92
N ILE A 12 14.58 -2.26 -13.06
CA ILE A 12 13.60 -1.19 -13.28
C ILE A 12 12.47 -1.74 -14.16
N ILE A 13 11.23 -1.51 -13.74
CA ILE A 13 10.03 -1.83 -14.52
C ILE A 13 9.25 -0.52 -14.73
N LYS A 14 9.09 -0.13 -15.99
CA LYS A 14 8.32 1.05 -16.37
C LYS A 14 7.39 0.74 -17.53
N ASP A 15 6.12 1.09 -17.38
CA ASP A 15 5.11 1.03 -18.45
C ASP A 15 3.99 2.04 -18.14
N THR A 16 3.00 2.19 -19.00
CA THR A 16 1.73 2.87 -18.68
C THR A 16 0.91 2.07 -17.66
N GLU A 17 0.91 0.73 -17.78
CA GLU A 17 0.20 -0.17 -16.88
C GLU A 17 1.03 -1.42 -16.59
N ILE A 18 1.12 -1.79 -15.31
CA ILE A 18 1.93 -2.92 -14.85
C ILE A 18 1.05 -3.87 -14.05
N ILE A 19 1.06 -5.15 -14.43
CA ILE A 19 0.51 -6.23 -13.62
C ILE A 19 1.62 -7.23 -13.35
N ALA A 20 1.94 -7.45 -12.07
CA ALA A 20 2.93 -8.42 -11.62
C ALA A 20 2.27 -9.47 -10.71
N VAL A 21 2.34 -10.74 -11.11
CA VAL A 21 1.80 -11.87 -10.35
C VAL A 21 2.91 -12.86 -10.02
N GLY A 22 3.17 -13.06 -8.72
CA GLY A 22 4.18 -14.00 -8.26
C GLY A 22 5.20 -13.37 -7.31
N SER A 23 6.48 -13.62 -7.52
CA SER A 23 7.55 -13.06 -6.70
C SER A 23 8.23 -11.92 -7.45
N LEU A 24 8.18 -10.73 -6.89
CA LEU A 24 8.77 -9.52 -7.46
C LEU A 24 9.99 -9.10 -6.65
N ASN A 25 11.12 -8.90 -7.31
CA ASN A 25 12.30 -8.28 -6.72
C ASN A 25 12.81 -7.19 -7.67
N SER A 26 12.53 -5.92 -7.35
CA SER A 26 12.88 -4.79 -8.19
C SER A 26 13.32 -3.58 -7.39
N LYS A 27 14.16 -2.72 -7.98
CA LYS A 27 14.49 -1.44 -7.34
C LYS A 27 13.40 -0.40 -7.61
N LEU A 28 12.82 -0.40 -8.80
CA LEU A 28 11.90 0.64 -9.23
C LEU A 28 10.75 0.06 -10.06
N VAL A 29 9.52 0.29 -9.62
CA VAL A 29 8.29 -0.03 -10.34
C VAL A 29 7.50 1.25 -10.53
N VAL A 30 7.37 1.73 -11.76
CA VAL A 30 6.66 2.98 -12.06
C VAL A 30 5.68 2.74 -13.19
N ALA A 31 4.40 3.02 -12.94
CA ALA A 31 3.41 3.08 -14.00
C ALA A 31 2.80 4.47 -14.12
N ASP A 32 2.54 4.92 -15.35
CA ASP A 32 1.85 6.20 -15.55
C ASP A 32 0.40 6.14 -15.03
N ASN A 33 -0.29 4.99 -15.22
CA ASN A 33 -1.67 4.80 -14.79
C ASN A 33 -1.79 3.85 -13.60
N SER A 34 -1.55 2.55 -13.81
CA SER A 34 -1.86 1.54 -12.78
C SER A 34 -0.75 0.54 -12.55
N VAL A 35 -0.53 0.20 -11.27
CA VAL A 35 0.34 -0.88 -10.83
C VAL A 35 -0.50 -1.87 -10.02
N VAL A 36 -0.54 -3.12 -10.46
CA VAL A 36 -1.15 -4.23 -9.73
C VAL A 36 -0.07 -5.24 -9.39
N ILE A 37 0.16 -5.48 -8.10
CA ILE A 37 1.09 -6.51 -7.63
C ILE A 37 0.33 -7.49 -6.77
N VAL A 38 0.37 -8.76 -7.15
CA VAL A 38 -0.23 -9.85 -6.38
C VAL A 38 0.84 -10.91 -6.13
N GLY A 39 1.28 -11.05 -4.88
CA GLY A 39 2.20 -12.10 -4.51
C GLY A 39 3.15 -11.74 -3.36
N SER A 40 4.46 -11.76 -3.61
CA SER A 40 5.50 -11.65 -2.58
C SER A 40 6.79 -11.01 -3.10
N GLY A 41 7.70 -10.63 -2.22
CA GLY A 41 9.04 -10.15 -2.58
C GLY A 41 9.33 -8.73 -2.07
N ARG A 42 10.09 -7.95 -2.85
CA ARG A 42 10.55 -6.61 -2.47
C ARG A 42 10.53 -5.64 -3.65
N ALA A 43 10.11 -4.41 -3.40
CA ALA A 43 10.35 -3.26 -4.27
C ALA A 43 10.93 -2.11 -3.45
N ASP A 44 12.00 -1.44 -3.92
CA ASP A 44 12.51 -0.27 -3.19
C ASP A 44 11.59 0.95 -3.42
N VAL A 45 11.17 1.18 -4.67
CA VAL A 45 10.23 2.27 -5.01
C VAL A 45 9.09 1.75 -5.87
N LEU A 46 7.85 2.09 -5.49
CA LEU A 46 6.65 1.85 -6.28
C LEU A 46 5.87 3.15 -6.48
N SER A 47 5.52 3.47 -7.73
CA SER A 47 4.70 4.64 -8.02
C SER A 47 3.70 4.44 -9.17
N GLY A 48 2.54 5.09 -9.05
CA GLY A 48 1.55 5.20 -10.12
C GLY A 48 0.26 5.90 -9.68
N LEU A 49 -0.63 6.26 -10.62
CA LEU A 49 -1.89 6.92 -10.26
C LEU A 49 -2.80 6.00 -9.43
N LYS A 50 -2.85 4.70 -9.76
CA LYS A 50 -3.59 3.68 -9.00
C LYS A 50 -2.70 2.48 -8.68
N CYS A 51 -2.56 2.16 -7.41
CA CYS A 51 -1.72 1.07 -6.94
C CYS A 51 -2.56 0.06 -6.17
N ILE A 52 -2.58 -1.19 -6.63
CA ILE A 52 -3.21 -2.31 -5.93
C ILE A 52 -2.11 -3.30 -5.57
N VAL A 53 -1.90 -3.51 -4.28
CA VAL A 53 -0.83 -4.37 -3.77
C VAL A 53 -1.42 -5.39 -2.82
N ILE A 54 -1.30 -6.67 -3.18
CA ILE A 54 -1.85 -7.79 -2.43
C ILE A 54 -0.72 -8.76 -2.09
N SER A 55 -0.38 -8.85 -0.80
CA SER A 55 0.53 -9.85 -0.27
C SER A 55 -0.22 -11.17 -0.06
N MET A 56 0.25 -12.26 -0.69
CA MET A 56 -0.45 -13.55 -0.62
C MET A 56 0.04 -14.46 0.52
N LYS A 57 1.09 -15.27 0.26
CA LYS A 57 1.57 -16.34 1.15
C LYS A 57 2.87 -16.01 1.87
N LYS A 58 3.65 -15.08 1.32
CA LYS A 58 4.96 -14.66 1.81
C LYS A 58 4.96 -13.13 1.83
N LEU A 59 5.83 -12.57 2.66
CA LEU A 59 6.03 -11.13 2.78
C LEU A 59 6.18 -10.45 1.41
N LEU A 60 5.49 -9.34 1.25
CA LEU A 60 5.76 -8.34 0.23
C LEU A 60 6.17 -7.06 0.95
N LEU A 61 7.34 -6.54 0.59
CA LEU A 61 7.92 -5.33 1.18
C LEU A 61 8.07 -4.26 0.11
N ILE A 62 7.56 -3.07 0.37
CA ILE A 62 7.76 -1.89 -0.47
C ILE A 62 8.41 -0.81 0.39
N GLU A 63 9.65 -0.41 0.10
CA GLU A 63 10.33 0.58 0.95
C GLU A 63 9.68 1.96 0.83
N HIS A 64 9.41 2.42 -0.39
CA HIS A 64 8.80 3.71 -0.69
C HIS A 64 7.66 3.57 -1.71
N MET A 65 6.49 4.09 -1.36
CA MET A 65 5.29 4.00 -2.18
C MET A 65 4.66 5.39 -2.38
N HIS A 66 4.49 5.78 -3.64
CA HIS A 66 3.92 7.07 -4.04
C HIS A 66 2.77 6.87 -5.02
N CYS A 67 1.53 6.97 -4.54
CA CYS A 67 0.36 6.66 -5.36
C CYS A 67 -0.71 7.75 -5.31
N GLY A 68 -1.54 7.86 -6.36
CA GLY A 68 -2.78 8.62 -6.26
C GLY A 68 -3.75 7.89 -5.33
N ASP A 69 -4.22 6.74 -5.79
CA ASP A 69 -5.06 5.82 -5.03
C ASP A 69 -4.27 4.54 -4.70
N ALA A 70 -4.33 4.10 -3.44
CA ALA A 70 -3.65 2.91 -2.97
C ALA A 70 -4.64 1.93 -2.32
N VAL A 71 -4.61 0.67 -2.75
CA VAL A 71 -5.33 -0.46 -2.13
C VAL A 71 -4.31 -1.48 -1.69
N LEU A 72 -4.13 -1.61 -0.38
CA LEU A 72 -3.08 -2.40 0.26
C LEU A 72 -3.70 -3.53 1.07
N MET A 73 -3.38 -4.78 0.76
CA MET A 73 -3.97 -5.92 1.44
C MET A 73 -2.95 -7.02 1.73
N GLY A 74 -2.77 -7.36 3.00
CA GLY A 74 -2.18 -8.63 3.41
C GLY A 74 -3.23 -9.74 3.48
N LEU A 75 -2.92 -10.93 2.95
CA LEU A 75 -3.78 -12.12 3.09
C LEU A 75 -3.28 -13.03 4.21
N LYS A 76 -2.28 -13.88 3.96
CA LYS A 76 -1.70 -14.74 4.99
C LYS A 76 -0.66 -13.97 5.81
N GLU A 77 0.29 -13.35 5.11
CA GLU A 77 1.31 -12.49 5.69
C GLU A 77 0.92 -11.03 5.54
N PRO A 78 1.33 -10.14 6.47
CA PRO A 78 1.10 -8.71 6.30
C PRO A 78 1.85 -8.19 5.07
N LEU A 79 1.29 -7.17 4.44
CA LEU A 79 2.03 -6.31 3.50
C LEU A 79 2.84 -5.31 4.33
N VAL A 80 4.09 -5.04 3.97
CA VAL A 80 4.93 -4.06 4.66
C VAL A 80 5.27 -2.93 3.71
N VAL A 81 5.00 -1.70 4.13
CA VAL A 81 5.36 -0.48 3.41
C VAL A 81 6.19 0.42 4.33
N GLY A 82 7.42 0.74 3.94
CA GLY A 82 8.30 1.59 4.75
C GLY A 82 7.79 3.03 4.85
N SER A 83 7.56 3.66 3.70
CA SER A 83 6.98 5.00 3.58
C SER A 83 5.90 5.03 2.52
N LEU A 84 4.73 5.55 2.86
CA LEU A 84 3.57 5.62 2.00
C LEU A 84 3.06 7.06 1.90
N ARG A 85 3.03 7.56 0.66
CA ARG A 85 2.35 8.80 0.30
C ARG A 85 1.23 8.49 -0.69
N ALA A 86 -0.01 8.77 -0.30
CA ALA A 86 -1.19 8.54 -1.13
C ALA A 86 -2.10 9.77 -1.15
N ARG A 87 -2.98 9.94 -2.15
CA ARG A 87 -4.15 10.83 -1.99
C ARG A 87 -5.25 10.08 -1.25
N ARG A 88 -5.59 8.88 -1.73
CA ARG A 88 -6.58 7.99 -1.12
C ARG A 88 -5.96 6.64 -0.81
N LEU A 89 -6.19 6.14 0.41
CA LEU A 89 -5.68 4.86 0.87
C LEU A 89 -6.82 3.99 1.38
N TYR A 90 -6.85 2.73 0.94
CA TYR A 90 -7.44 1.62 1.69
C TYR A 90 -6.32 0.66 2.09
N ALA A 91 -6.21 0.34 3.37
CA ALA A 91 -5.27 -0.65 3.86
C ALA A 91 -5.95 -1.67 4.78
N ARG A 92 -5.58 -2.94 4.62
CA ARG A 92 -5.96 -4.04 5.51
C ARG A 92 -4.75 -4.95 5.73
N LYS A 93 -4.54 -5.40 6.96
CA LYS A 93 -3.45 -6.31 7.33
C LYS A 93 -2.11 -5.85 6.76
N THR A 94 -1.81 -4.57 6.98
CA THR A 94 -0.67 -3.87 6.40
C THR A 94 0.08 -3.13 7.49
N TYR A 95 1.40 -3.28 7.52
CA TYR A 95 2.30 -2.49 8.34
C TYR A 95 2.82 -1.30 7.52
N ILE A 96 2.74 -0.10 8.07
CA ILE A 96 3.16 1.14 7.42
C ILE A 96 4.13 1.87 8.36
N GLY A 97 5.37 2.09 7.92
CA GLY A 97 6.38 2.80 8.72
C GLY A 97 6.05 4.29 8.85
N SER A 98 5.79 4.97 7.74
CA SER A 98 5.33 6.37 7.72
C SER A 98 4.18 6.54 6.74
N LEU A 99 3.14 7.28 7.16
CA LEU A 99 1.93 7.50 6.37
C LEU A 99 1.64 8.99 6.18
N GLU A 100 1.60 9.42 4.91
CA GLU A 100 1.01 10.67 4.46
C GLU A 100 -0.16 10.38 3.51
N ALA A 101 -1.37 10.85 3.83
CA ALA A 101 -2.52 10.71 2.94
C ALA A 101 -3.53 11.85 3.07
N ASP A 102 -4.25 12.18 2.00
CA ASP A 102 -5.38 13.12 2.12
C ASP A 102 -6.56 12.39 2.78
N TYR A 103 -6.85 11.16 2.34
CA TYR A 103 -7.88 10.29 2.91
C TYR A 103 -7.36 8.86 3.11
N ALA A 104 -7.59 8.28 4.29
CA ALA A 104 -7.20 6.90 4.59
C ALA A 104 -8.33 6.10 5.22
N VAL A 105 -8.47 4.84 4.80
CA VAL A 105 -9.37 3.86 5.41
C VAL A 105 -8.51 2.69 5.85
N LEU A 106 -8.48 2.46 7.16
CA LEU A 106 -7.71 1.37 7.74
C LEU A 106 -8.66 0.30 8.28
N GLY A 107 -8.52 -0.91 7.77
CA GLY A 107 -9.24 -2.11 8.20
C GLY A 107 -8.43 -2.94 9.20
N GLU A 108 -8.84 -4.20 9.39
CA GLU A 108 -8.25 -5.09 10.40
C GLU A 108 -6.71 -5.17 10.33
N LEU A 109 -6.07 -5.29 11.50
CA LEU A 109 -4.65 -5.63 11.63
C LEU A 109 -3.72 -4.66 10.88
N CYS A 110 -4.13 -3.40 10.74
CA CYS A 110 -3.27 -2.35 10.22
C CYS A 110 -2.48 -1.70 11.35
N ILE A 111 -1.17 -1.57 11.12
CA ILE A 111 -0.23 -0.95 12.05
C ILE A 111 0.44 0.21 11.32
N VAL A 112 0.47 1.37 11.94
CA VAL A 112 1.16 2.57 11.44
C VAL A 112 2.15 3.05 12.50
N ASP A 113 3.43 3.07 12.18
CA ASP A 113 4.43 3.54 13.14
C ASP A 113 4.35 5.05 13.32
N VAL A 114 4.37 5.80 12.22
CA VAL A 114 4.29 7.26 12.25
C VAL A 114 3.22 7.76 11.29
N LEU A 115 2.18 8.40 11.83
CA LEU A 115 1.23 9.18 11.04
C LEU A 115 1.81 10.58 10.82
N GLU A 116 2.40 10.82 9.64
CA GLU A 116 3.06 12.09 9.31
C GLU A 116 2.02 13.20 9.06
N ARG A 117 1.09 12.95 8.14
CA ARG A 117 -0.07 13.83 7.87
C ARG A 117 -1.21 13.01 7.29
N VAL A 118 -2.36 13.02 7.96
CA VAL A 118 -3.61 12.55 7.35
C VAL A 118 -4.73 13.56 7.54
N ASP A 119 -5.35 14.02 6.44
CA ASP A 119 -6.41 15.03 6.53
C ASP A 119 -7.70 14.41 7.05
N GLU A 120 -8.09 13.24 6.54
CA GLU A 120 -9.21 12.45 7.07
C GLU A 120 -8.92 10.94 7.11
N ILE A 121 -9.21 10.31 8.26
CA ILE A 121 -9.05 8.87 8.45
C ILE A 121 -10.37 8.21 8.87
N THR A 122 -10.66 7.04 8.30
CA THR A 122 -11.77 6.17 8.71
C THR A 122 -11.25 4.84 9.21
N PHE A 123 -11.62 4.50 10.43
CA PHE A 123 -11.31 3.21 11.03
C PHE A 123 -12.46 2.25 10.77
N ALA A 124 -12.16 1.11 10.15
CA ALA A 124 -13.14 0.06 9.85
C ALA A 124 -13.04 -1.15 10.80
N ASP A 125 -12.05 -1.17 11.68
CA ASP A 125 -11.81 -2.24 12.66
C ASP A 125 -11.19 -1.67 13.94
N PRO A 126 -11.51 -2.23 15.14
CA PRO A 126 -10.92 -1.76 16.39
C PRO A 126 -9.47 -2.20 16.61
N HIS A 127 -8.94 -3.18 15.86
CA HIS A 127 -7.57 -3.69 15.99
C HIS A 127 -6.59 -2.93 15.12
N LEU A 128 -6.59 -1.61 15.28
CA LEU A 128 -5.66 -0.68 14.64
C LEU A 128 -4.66 -0.16 15.67
N TYR A 129 -3.41 0.03 15.24
CA TYR A 129 -2.37 0.51 16.12
C TYR A 129 -1.53 1.62 15.48
N PHE A 130 -1.41 2.74 16.19
CA PHE A 130 -0.54 3.86 15.84
C PHE A 130 0.52 4.04 16.92
N LYS A 131 1.81 4.04 16.59
CA LYS A 131 2.86 4.31 17.58
C LYS A 131 3.01 5.81 17.84
N ASN A 132 2.97 6.63 16.79
CA ASN A 132 3.14 8.07 16.89
C ASN A 132 2.23 8.79 15.88
N ILE A 133 1.61 9.88 16.31
CA ILE A 133 0.71 10.71 15.50
C ILE A 133 1.25 12.14 15.51
N LYS A 134 1.72 12.63 14.36
CA LYS A 134 2.20 14.01 14.22
C LYS A 134 1.10 14.96 13.78
N SER A 135 0.35 14.60 12.74
CA SER A 135 -0.74 15.43 12.22
C SER A 135 -1.91 14.56 11.75
N LEU A 136 -3.07 14.81 12.35
CA LEU A 136 -4.34 14.16 12.04
C LEU A 136 -5.43 15.23 12.02
N GLY A 137 -6.09 15.40 10.87
CA GLY A 137 -7.19 16.35 10.73
C GLY A 137 -8.48 15.83 11.35
N LYS A 138 -9.16 14.91 10.67
CA LYS A 138 -10.44 14.34 11.08
C LYS A 138 -10.36 12.82 11.20
N ALA A 139 -10.96 12.26 12.25
CA ALA A 139 -11.07 10.82 12.44
C ALA A 139 -12.53 10.39 12.53
N ASN A 140 -12.87 9.33 11.81
CA ASN A 140 -14.17 8.69 11.84
C ASN A 140 -14.02 7.20 12.15
N PHE A 141 -15.06 6.61 12.73
CA PHE A 141 -15.16 5.18 12.93
C PHE A 141 -16.42 4.66 12.24
N SER A 142 -16.28 3.67 11.37
CA SER A 142 -17.41 3.08 10.63
C SER A 142 -17.14 1.62 10.29
N TYR A 143 -18.03 0.73 10.74
CA TYR A 143 -18.03 -0.67 10.29
C TYR A 143 -18.44 -0.84 8.83
N LYS A 144 -19.02 0.19 8.21
CA LYS A 144 -19.32 0.21 6.77
C LYS A 144 -18.09 0.75 6.03
N LEU A 145 -17.49 -0.09 5.19
CA LEU A 145 -16.46 0.36 4.26
C LEU A 145 -17.06 1.44 3.35
N PRO A 146 -16.41 2.61 3.23
CA PRO A 146 -16.84 3.62 2.28
C PRO A 146 -16.73 3.06 0.85
N SER A 147 -17.66 3.47 -0.02
CA SER A 147 -17.60 3.14 -1.45
C SER A 147 -16.41 3.85 -2.08
N PHE A 148 -15.40 3.07 -2.51
CA PHE A 148 -14.22 3.51 -3.25
C PHE A 148 -14.46 3.47 -4.76
#